data_AF-A0A7V8W325-F1
#
_entry.id   AF-A0A7V8W325-F1
#
_cell.length_a   1.000
_cell.length_b   1.000
_cell.length_c   1.000
_cell.angle_alpha   90.00
_cell.angle_beta   90.00
_cell.angle_gamma   90.00
#
_symmetry.space_group_name_H-M   'P 1'
#
loop_
_entity.id
_entity.type
_entity.pdbx_description
1 polymer ?
#
loop_
_entity_poly.entity_id
_entity_poly.type
_entity_poly.pdbx_seq_one_letter_code
_entity_poly.pdbx_strand_id
1 'polypeptide(L)'
;RILTSGQMPAAADGVELIRELIIQADDRIIIMPGSGVRAGNIVKLAESTGATEFHSSARKIKQSKMQHFNASMNERIENINADEEEIKSMIKCLDQYEKNKQH
;
A
#
# COMPACT_ATOMS: atom_id res chain seq x y z
N ARG A 1 -1.56 -9.04 -14.22
CA ARG A 1 -1.25 -7.87 -13.36
C ARG A 1 0.23 -7.92 -12.97
N ILE A 2 0.89 -6.77 -12.79
CA ILE A 2 2.29 -6.62 -12.38
C ILE A 2 2.35 -5.82 -11.09
N LEU A 3 2.98 -6.36 -10.05
CA LEU A 3 3.27 -5.63 -8.80
C LEU A 3 4.60 -4.89 -8.93
N THR A 4 4.60 -3.57 -8.72
CA THR A 4 5.83 -2.75 -8.84
C THR A 4 5.80 -1.53 -7.93
N SER A 5 6.97 -1.07 -7.50
CA SER A 5 7.18 0.20 -6.80
C SER A 5 7.76 1.28 -7.73
N GLY A 6 7.83 1.03 -9.04
CA GLY A 6 8.53 1.92 -9.98
C GLY A 6 10.04 1.88 -9.80
N GLN A 7 10.60 0.72 -9.45
CA GLN A 7 12.03 0.51 -9.17
C GLN A 7 12.59 1.37 -8.01
N MET A 8 11.71 1.86 -7.13
CA MET A 8 12.07 2.65 -5.97
C MET A 8 11.72 1.92 -4.66
N PRO A 9 12.28 2.31 -3.51
CA PRO A 9 11.95 1.69 -2.22
C PRO A 9 10.46 1.75 -1.87
N ALA A 10 9.77 2.87 -2.19
CA ALA A 10 8.33 3.00 -2.05
C ALA A 10 7.68 3.44 -3.38
N ALA A 11 6.44 2.99 -3.62
CA ALA A 11 5.68 3.38 -4.81
C ALA A 11 5.49 4.89 -4.95
N ALA A 12 5.43 5.62 -3.82
CA ALA A 12 5.33 7.08 -3.80
C ALA A 12 6.57 7.79 -4.38
N ASP A 13 7.73 7.12 -4.38
CA ASP A 13 8.97 7.65 -4.94
C ASP A 13 9.12 7.27 -6.44
N GLY A 14 8.43 6.21 -6.89
CA GLY A 14 8.48 5.70 -8.26
C GLY A 14 7.32 6.11 -9.17
N VAL A 15 6.60 7.19 -8.79
CA VAL A 15 5.35 7.62 -9.44
C VAL A 15 5.48 7.80 -10.95
N GLU A 16 6.53 8.47 -11.41
CA GLU A 16 6.72 8.75 -12.84
C GLU A 16 6.87 7.46 -13.66
N LEU A 17 7.73 6.53 -13.22
CA LEU A 17 7.91 5.26 -13.92
C LEU A 17 6.63 4.42 -13.88
N ILE A 18 5.92 4.41 -12.75
CA ILE A 18 4.64 3.69 -12.65
C ILE A 18 3.63 4.25 -13.66
N ARG A 19 3.54 5.57 -13.78
CA ARG A 19 2.67 6.25 -14.76
C ARG A 19 3.03 5.86 -16.19
N GLU A 20 4.32 5.89 -16.54
CA GLU A 20 4.79 5.48 -17.86
C GLU A 20 4.41 4.02 -18.16
N LEU A 21 4.60 3.12 -17.19
CA LEU A 21 4.22 1.71 -17.33
C LEU A 21 2.71 1.53 -17.52
N ILE A 22 1.88 2.31 -16.83
CA ILE A 22 0.41 2.28 -17.00
C ILE A 22 0.03 2.72 -18.41
N ILE A 23 0.59 3.83 -18.89
CA ILE A 23 0.35 4.32 -20.25
C ILE A 23 0.81 3.30 -21.29
N GLN A 24 1.99 2.72 -21.12
CA GLN A 24 2.52 1.69 -22.02
C GLN A 24 1.72 0.39 -21.97
N ALA A 25 1.17 0.03 -20.81
CA ALA A 25 0.37 -1.18 -20.68
C ALA A 25 -0.91 -1.09 -21.51
N ASP A 26 -1.52 0.10 -21.63
CA ASP A 26 -2.67 0.38 -22.49
C ASP A 26 -3.79 -0.66 -22.31
N ASP A 27 -4.21 -0.87 -21.05
CA ASP A 27 -5.20 -1.86 -20.61
C ASP A 27 -4.89 -3.34 -20.90
N ARG A 28 -3.77 -3.67 -21.54
CA ARG A 28 -3.34 -5.06 -21.81
C ARG A 28 -2.92 -5.79 -20.54
N ILE A 29 -2.39 -5.06 -19.57
CA ILE A 29 -2.00 -5.60 -18.27
C ILE A 29 -2.12 -4.54 -17.17
N ILE A 30 -2.68 -4.96 -16.03
CA ILE A 30 -2.83 -4.06 -14.88
C ILE A 30 -1.46 -3.87 -14.21
N ILE A 31 -1.03 -2.61 -14.07
CA ILE A 31 0.11 -2.20 -13.26
C ILE A 31 -0.41 -1.85 -11.86
N MET A 32 0.06 -2.56 -10.85
CA MET A 32 -0.41 -2.48 -9.48
C MET A 32 0.71 -1.91 -8.59
N PRO A 33 0.65 -0.63 -8.19
CA PRO A 33 1.63 -0.03 -7.30
C PRO A 33 1.65 -0.73 -5.95
N GLY A 34 2.85 -1.02 -5.45
CA GLY A 34 3.05 -1.61 -4.13
C GLY A 34 4.36 -1.17 -3.48
N SER A 35 4.53 -1.54 -2.22
CA SER A 35 5.53 -0.99 -1.29
C SER A 35 5.20 0.42 -0.81
N GLY A 36 4.91 0.54 0.49
CA GLY A 36 4.62 1.83 1.14
C GLY A 36 3.22 2.41 0.89
N VAL A 37 2.31 1.69 0.23
CA VAL A 37 0.93 2.15 0.00
C VAL A 37 0.12 2.11 1.29
N ARG A 38 -0.51 3.23 1.66
CA ARG A 38 -1.26 3.46 2.91
C ARG A 38 -2.44 4.40 2.66
N ALA A 39 -3.37 4.50 3.61
CA ALA A 39 -4.52 5.39 3.51
C ALA A 39 -4.11 6.85 3.23
N GLY A 40 -3.00 7.30 3.84
CA GLY A 40 -2.50 8.67 3.69
C GLY A 40 -1.90 9.01 2.31
N ASN A 41 -1.57 8.04 1.46
CA ASN A 41 -0.95 8.29 0.15
C ASN A 41 -1.67 7.64 -1.04
N ILE A 42 -2.63 6.74 -0.81
CA ILE A 42 -3.26 5.95 -1.88
C ILE A 42 -4.01 6.80 -2.90
N VAL A 43 -4.69 7.87 -2.47
CA VAL A 43 -5.43 8.78 -3.38
C VAL A 43 -4.45 9.54 -4.28
N LYS A 44 -3.40 10.13 -3.69
CA LYS A 44 -2.37 10.85 -4.45
C LYS A 44 -1.65 9.92 -5.44
N LEU A 45 -1.41 8.67 -5.05
CA LEU A 45 -0.86 7.65 -5.95
C LEU A 45 -1.81 7.38 -7.13
N ALA A 46 -3.10 7.19 -6.87
CA ALA A 46 -4.10 7.00 -7.92
C ALA A 46 -4.16 8.19 -8.88
N GLU A 47 -4.19 9.41 -8.35
CA GLU A 47 -4.21 10.65 -9.14
C GLU A 47 -2.96 10.83 -10.01
N SER A 48 -1.77 10.56 -9.44
CA SER A 48 -0.50 10.84 -10.11
C SER A 48 -0.13 9.77 -11.13
N THR A 49 -0.53 8.51 -10.90
CA THR A 49 -0.15 7.37 -11.74
C THR A 49 -1.26 6.92 -12.68
N GLY A 50 -2.52 7.15 -12.34
CA GLY A 50 -3.67 6.57 -13.04
C GLY A 50 -3.97 5.11 -12.66
N ALA A 51 -3.31 4.58 -11.63
CA ALA A 51 -3.51 3.20 -11.20
C ALA A 51 -4.92 2.96 -10.62
N THR A 52 -5.49 1.80 -10.94
CA THR A 52 -6.81 1.36 -10.48
C THR A 52 -6.75 0.22 -9.45
N GLU A 53 -5.63 -0.50 -9.40
CA GLU A 53 -5.37 -1.54 -8.40
C GLU A 53 -4.13 -1.20 -7.56
N PHE A 54 -4.16 -1.49 -6.26
CA PHE A 54 -3.06 -1.20 -5.34
C PHE A 54 -2.76 -2.39 -4.43
N HIS A 55 -1.48 -2.53 -4.06
CA HIS A 55 -1.03 -3.54 -3.11
C HIS A 55 -0.48 -2.88 -1.84
N SER A 56 -1.11 -3.17 -0.69
CA SER A 56 -0.61 -2.81 0.62
C SER A 56 -0.56 -4.01 1.53
N SER A 57 0.48 -4.07 2.35
CA SER A 57 0.53 -5.05 3.44
C SER A 57 -0.36 -4.67 4.61
N ALA A 58 -0.76 -3.38 4.72
CA ALA A 58 -1.54 -2.81 5.82
C ALA A 58 -1.15 -3.36 7.21
N ARG A 59 0.15 -3.49 7.48
CA ARG A 59 0.66 -4.17 8.68
C ARG A 59 0.65 -3.23 9.89
N LYS A 60 0.22 -3.74 11.05
CA LYS A 60 0.40 -3.17 12.39
C LYS A 60 1.20 -4.13 13.25
N ILE A 61 2.22 -3.59 13.91
CA ILE A 61 2.99 -4.32 14.92
C ILE A 61 2.17 -4.31 16.21
N LYS A 62 1.84 -5.50 16.71
CA LYS A 62 1.16 -5.68 17.99
C LYS A 62 2.11 -6.39 18.95
N GLN A 63 2.34 -5.78 20.10
CA GLN A 63 3.16 -6.39 21.15
C GLN A 63 2.54 -7.72 21.60
N SER A 64 3.37 -8.73 21.82
CA SER A 64 2.92 -10.03 22.29
C SER A 64 2.25 -9.93 23.68
N LYS A 65 1.24 -10.78 23.92
CA LYS A 65 0.59 -10.94 25.24
C LYS A 65 1.42 -11.83 26.18
N MET A 66 2.61 -12.27 25.78
CA MET A 66 3.46 -13.13 26.57
C MET A 66 3.95 -12.39 27.82
N GLN A 67 3.67 -12.97 29.00
CA GLN A 67 3.99 -12.35 30.30
C GLN A 67 5.37 -12.76 30.83
N HIS A 68 6.00 -13.78 30.23
CA HIS A 68 7.31 -14.27 30.61
C HIS A 68 8.31 -13.97 29.50
N PHE A 69 9.42 -13.31 29.85
CA PHE A 69 10.49 -12.93 28.93
C PHE A 69 11.83 -13.42 29.47
N ASN A 70 12.61 -14.10 28.63
CA ASN A 70 13.96 -14.50 28.99
C ASN A 70 14.94 -13.37 28.65
N ALA A 71 15.46 -12.69 29.68
CA ALA A 71 16.36 -11.55 29.52
C ALA A 71 17.71 -11.89 28.84
N SER A 72 18.12 -13.17 28.80
CA SER A 72 19.33 -13.58 28.09
C SER A 72 19.11 -13.76 26.59
N MET A 73 17.87 -13.74 26.10
CA MET A 73 17.53 -13.81 24.69
C MET A 73 17.09 -12.43 24.20
N ASN A 74 17.87 -11.82 23.29
CA ASN A 74 17.60 -10.50 22.73
C ASN A 74 16.56 -10.58 21.59
N GLU A 75 15.40 -11.17 21.86
CA GLU A 75 14.32 -11.35 20.89
C GLU A 75 13.22 -10.29 21.08
N ARG A 76 12.82 -9.62 19.99
CA ARG A 76 11.63 -8.76 20.00
C ARG A 76 10.40 -9.61 19.70
N ILE A 77 9.57 -9.85 20.73
CA ILE A 77 8.33 -10.62 20.59
C ILE A 77 7.21 -9.70 20.08
N GLU A 78 7.28 -9.40 18.79
CA GLU A 78 6.33 -8.56 18.05
C GLU A 78 5.51 -9.41 17.08
N ASN A 79 4.19 -9.25 17.08
CA ASN A 79 3.31 -9.91 16.10
C ASN A 79 2.96 -8.91 15.00
N ILE A 80 3.26 -9.27 13.75
CA ILE A 80 2.87 -8.48 12.58
C ILE A 80 1.50 -8.94 12.10
N ASN A 81 0.47 -8.13 12.31
CA ASN A 81 -0.90 -8.41 11.87
C ASN A 81 -1.35 -7.42 10.81
N ALA A 82 -2.40 -7.75 10.06
CA ALA A 82 -3.10 -6.77 9.24
C ALA A 82 -3.89 -5.80 10.15
N ASP A 83 -3.86 -4.52 9.82
CA ASP A 83 -4.58 -3.46 10.50
C ASP A 83 -5.92 -3.22 9.81
N GLU A 84 -7.00 -3.67 10.44
CA GLU A 84 -8.35 -3.52 9.93
C GLU A 84 -8.75 -2.04 9.79
N GLU A 85 -8.28 -1.16 10.68
CA GLU A 85 -8.60 0.27 10.63
C GLU A 85 -7.91 0.94 9.43
N GLU A 86 -6.67 0.55 9.15
CA GLU A 86 -5.93 1.02 7.97
C GLU A 86 -6.62 0.57 6.68
N ILE A 87 -7.02 -0.71 6.59
CA ILE A 87 -7.71 -1.25 5.42
C ILE A 87 -9.03 -0.51 5.18
N LYS A 88 -9.85 -0.33 6.23
CA LYS A 88 -11.12 0.44 6.14
C LYS A 88 -10.87 1.86 5.68
N SER A 89 -9.82 2.50 6.19
CA SER A 89 -9.45 3.87 5.81
C SER A 89 -9.03 3.95 4.35
N MET A 90 -8.22 3.00 3.86
CA MET A 90 -7.83 2.90 2.45
C MET A 90 -9.04 2.74 1.53
N ILE A 91 -9.97 1.82 1.85
CA ILE A 91 -11.19 1.60 1.08
C ILE A 91 -12.02 2.89 1.04
N LYS A 92 -12.24 3.54 2.19
CA LYS A 92 -13.00 4.79 2.26
C LYS A 92 -12.39 5.90 1.41
N CYS A 93 -11.06 6.03 1.43
CA CYS A 93 -10.33 7.00 0.62
C CYS A 93 -10.52 6.76 -0.88
N LEU A 94 -10.40 5.50 -1.33
CA LEU A 94 -10.62 5.13 -2.73
C LEU A 94 -12.08 5.30 -3.16
N ASP A 95 -13.05 4.90 -2.33
CA ASP A 95 -14.48 5.07 -2.61
C ASP A 95 -14.84 6.54 -2.80
N GLN A 96 -14.29 7.43 -1.97
CA GLN A 96 -14.50 8.87 -2.09
C GLN A 96 -13.85 9.42 -3.36
N TYR A 97 -12.64 8.96 -3.68
CA TYR A 97 -11.93 9.33 -4.90
C TYR A 97 -12.73 8.96 -6.17
N GLU A 98 -13.24 7.72 -6.24
CA GLU A 98 -14.06 7.26 -7.37
C GLU A 98 -15.36 8.06 -7.52
N LYS A 99 -16.05 8.37 -6.40
CA LYS A 99 -17.25 9.22 -6.42
C LYS A 99 -16.98 10.63 -6.95
N ASN A 100 -15.83 11.21 -6.60
CA ASN A 100 -15.45 12.55 -7.04
C ASN A 100 -15.09 12.59 -8.53
N LYS A 101 -14.68 11.47 -9.14
CA LYS A 101 -14.30 11.37 -10.56
C LYS A 101 -15.51 11.30 -11.51
N GLN A 102 -16.69 10.97 -10.98
CA GLN A 102 -17.94 10.84 -11.74
C GLN A 102 -18.78 12.14 -11.82
N HIS A 103 -18.34 13.22 -11.16
CA HIS A 103 -18.92 14.56 -11.24
C HIS A 103 -18.02 15.48 -12.07
#